data_AF-A0A0C2FIU6-F1
#
_entry.id   AF-A0A0C2FIU6-F1
#
_cell.length_a   1.000
_cell.length_b   1.000
_cell.length_c   1.000
_cell.angle_alpha   90.00
_cell.angle_beta   90.00
_cell.angle_gamma   90.00
#
_symmetry.space_group_name_H-M   'P 1'
#
loop_
_entity.id
_entity.type
_entity.pdbx_description
1 polymer ?
#
loop_
_entity_poly.entity_id
_entity_poly.type
_entity_poly.pdbx_seq_one_letter_code
_entity_poly.pdbx_strand_id
1 'polypeptide(L)' 'MKQTDGTGSPSNRLTRHLLKQHERSAPPDGVVNITHEMELVHIINVDEVKQTMRVLVYVVE' A
#
# COMPACT_ATOMS: atom_id res chain seq x y z
N MET A 1 -2.06 41.62 3.59
CA MET A 1 -2.22 40.18 3.83
C MET A 1 -0.88 39.51 3.57
N LYS A 2 -0.19 39.01 4.60
CA LYS A 2 1.11 38.34 4.41
C LYS A 2 0.86 36.93 3.87
N GLN A 3 1.33 36.67 2.66
CA GLN A 3 1.39 35.34 2.06
C GLN A 3 2.44 34.54 2.83
N THR A 4 2.04 33.46 3.50
CA THR A 4 2.93 32.62 4.28
C THR A 4 3.66 31.66 3.35
N ASP A 5 4.90 31.99 3.02
CA ASP A 5 5.83 31.12 2.32
C ASP A 5 6.08 29.82 3.12
N GLY A 6 5.63 28.69 2.56
CA GLY A 6 6.54 27.57 2.27
C GLY A 6 7.22 26.77 3.39
N THR A 7 6.97 26.96 4.69
CA THR A 7 7.68 26.19 5.75
C THR A 7 6.90 25.00 6.29
N GLY A 8 6.70 23.97 5.48
CA GLY A 8 6.33 22.65 5.99
C GLY A 8 7.54 21.95 6.63
N SER A 9 7.31 21.00 7.55
CA SER A 9 8.35 20.12 8.10
C SER A 9 9.28 19.59 6.99
N PRO A 10 10.59 19.41 7.25
CA PRO A 10 11.53 18.86 6.26
C PRO A 10 11.01 17.59 5.56
N SER A 11 10.36 16.69 6.31
CA SER A 11 9.73 15.49 5.76
C SER A 11 8.64 15.83 4.72
N ASN A 12 7.79 16.82 5.02
CA ASN A 12 6.73 17.25 4.09
C ASN A 12 7.30 17.87 2.81
N ARG A 13 8.44 18.56 2.90
CA ARG A 13 9.11 19.15 1.73
C ARG A 13 9.71 18.05 0.84
N LEU A 14 10.37 17.07 1.44
CA LEU A 14 10.92 15.92 0.72
C LEU A 14 9.82 15.09 0.05
N THR A 15 8.76 14.74 0.77
CA THR A 15 7.63 13.98 0.22
C THR A 15 7.01 14.70 -0.98
N ARG A 16 6.75 16.01 -0.88
CA ARG A 16 6.22 16.79 -2.02
C ARG A 16 7.17 16.81 -3.21
N HIS A 17 8.47 16.91 -2.97
CA HIS A 17 9.47 16.91 -4.02
C HIS A 17 9.50 15.58 -4.77
N LEU A 18 9.55 14.46 -4.04
CA LEU A 18 9.54 13.10 -4.63
C LEU A 18 8.24 12.82 -5.39
N LEU A 19 7.08 13.14 -4.79
CA LEU A 19 5.79 12.94 -5.43
C LEU A 19 5.61 13.79 -6.71
N LYS A 20 6.22 14.97 -6.78
CA LYS A 20 6.15 15.82 -7.98
C LYS A 20 6.85 15.18 -9.20
N GLN A 21 7.87 14.35 -8.97
CA GLN A 21 8.64 13.70 -10.02
C GLN A 21 8.25 12.24 -10.27
N HIS A 22 7.38 11.67 -9.44
CA HIS A 22 6.99 10.27 -9.49
C HIS A 22 5.88 10.02 -10.53
N GLU A 23 6.16 9.21 -11.55
CA GLU A 23 5.16 8.72 -12.48
C GLU A 23 4.46 7.48 -11.90
N ARG A 24 3.25 7.66 -11.36
CA ARG A 24 2.56 6.63 -10.56
C ARG A 24 2.24 5.33 -11.31
N SER A 25 2.09 5.42 -12.62
CA SER A 25 1.76 4.28 -13.47
C SER A 25 3.00 3.65 -14.13
N ALA A 26 4.17 4.25 -13.96
CA ALA A 26 5.40 3.63 -14.42
C ALA A 26 5.76 2.44 -13.50
N PRO A 27 6.20 1.30 -14.07
CA PRO A 27 6.74 0.23 -13.25
C PRO A 27 8.02 0.71 -12.55
N PRO A 28 8.36 0.19 -11.36
CA PRO A 28 9.65 0.43 -10.73
C PRO A 28 10.80 -0.04 -11.63
N ASP A 29 11.95 0.63 -11.53
CA ASP A 29 13.14 0.21 -12.25
C ASP A 29 13.69 -1.11 -11.68
N GLY A 30 14.10 -2.02 -12.58
CA GLY A 30 14.74 -3.28 -12.21
C GLY A 30 13.80 -4.39 -11.75
N VAL A 31 14.35 -5.40 -11.08
CA VAL A 31 13.58 -6.54 -10.56
C VAL A 31 13.12 -6.22 -9.14
N VAL A 32 11.81 -6.24 -8.92
CA VAL A 32 11.21 -6.09 -7.60
C VAL A 32 10.79 -7.45 -7.08
N ASN A 33 11.42 -7.90 -5.99
CA ASN A 33 11.02 -9.10 -5.28
C ASN A 33 9.91 -8.72 -4.29
N ILE A 34 8.71 -9.25 -4.51
CA ILE A 34 7.56 -8.99 -3.64
C ILE A 34 7.37 -10.21 -2.73
N THR A 35 7.52 -10.00 -1.44
CA THR A 35 7.22 -10.99 -0.40
C THR A 35 5.92 -10.60 0.27
N HIS A 36 5.07 -11.59 0.55
CA HIS A 36 3.89 -11.37 1.37
C HIS A 36 3.81 -12.47 2.41
N GLU A 37 3.45 -12.09 3.62
CA GLU A 37 3.05 -13.02 4.66
C GLU A 37 1.53 -12.94 4.84
N MET A 38 0.87 -14.08 4.95
CA MET A 38 -0.58 -14.15 5.12
C MET A 38 -0.91 -14.77 6.47
N GLU A 39 -1.69 -14.04 7.27
CA GLU A 39 -2.19 -14.51 8.56
C GLU A 39 -3.68 -14.83 8.45
N LEU A 40 -4.06 -16.08 8.74
CA LEU A 40 -5.46 -16.49 8.79
C LEU A 40 -6.09 -16.03 10.10
N VAL A 41 -7.08 -15.14 10.00
CA VAL A 41 -7.74 -14.55 11.16
C VAL A 41 -9.00 -15.31 11.52
N HIS A 42 -9.85 -15.58 10.53
CA HIS A 42 -11.15 -16.20 10.76
C HIS A 42 -11.66 -16.96 9.54
N ILE A 43 -12.25 -18.13 9.77
CA ILE A 43 -13.02 -18.86 8.76
C ILE A 43 -14.47 -18.39 8.86
N ILE A 44 -14.93 -17.66 7.84
CA ILE A 44 -16.27 -17.07 7.82
C ILE A 44 -17.31 -18.13 7.49
N ASN A 45 -17.03 -18.96 6.48
CA ASN A 45 -17.92 -20.04 6.06
C ASN A 45 -17.16 -21.10 5.25
N VAL A 46 -17.63 -22.34 5.35
CA VAL A 46 -17.26 -23.45 4.46
C VAL A 46 -18.55 -23.98 3.85
N ASP A 47 -18.66 -23.93 2.52
CA ASP A 47 -19.73 -24.57 1.75
C ASP A 47 -19.14 -25.78 1.04
N GLU A 48 -19.36 -26.96 1.62
CA GLU A 48 -18.87 -28.24 1.10
C GLU A 48 -19.55 -28.65 -0.20
N VAL A 49 -20.83 -28.33 -0.38
CA VAL A 49 -21.57 -28.69 -1.61
C VAL A 49 -21.00 -27.93 -2.80
N LYS A 50 -20.65 -26.65 -2.62
CA LYS A 50 -20.04 -25.82 -3.65
C LYS A 50 -18.52 -25.90 -3.70
N GLN A 51 -17.88 -26.60 -2.75
CA GLN A 51 -16.42 -26.64 -2.59
C GLN A 51 -15.81 -25.24 -2.48
N THR A 52 -16.42 -24.37 -1.66
CA THR A 52 -15.95 -23.00 -1.45
C THR A 52 -15.72 -22.71 0.03
N MET A 53 -14.66 -21.96 0.32
CA MET A 53 -14.36 -21.48 1.66
C MET A 53 -14.15 -19.96 1.61
N ARG A 54 -14.79 -19.25 2.54
CA ARG A 54 -14.60 -17.80 2.73
C ARG A 54 -13.84 -17.58 4.02
N VAL A 55 -12.72 -16.89 3.92
CA VAL A 55 -11.84 -16.59 5.05
C VAL A 55 -11.53 -15.09 5.11
N LEU A 56 -11.25 -14.61 6.32
CA LEU A 56 -10.60 -13.33 6.56
C LEU A 56 -9.11 -13.58 6.77
N VAL A 57 -8.29 -12.91 5.98
CA VAL A 57 -6.82 -12.95 6.08
C VAL A 57 -6.29 -11.54 6.19
N TYR A 58 -5.23 -11.35 6.97
CA TYR A 58 -4.37 -10.19 6.86
C TYR A 58 -3.21 -10.52 5.91
N VAL A 59 -2.91 -9.59 5.01
CA VAL A 59 -1.74 -9.68 4.14
C VAL A 59 -0.75 -8.62 4.63
N VAL A 60 0.42 -9.09 5.06
CA VAL A 60 1.53 -8.23 5.51
C VAL A 60 2.53 -8.13 4.35
N GLU A 61 2.87 -6.90 4.00
CA GLU A 61 3.90 -6.54 3.02
C GLU A 61 5.31 -6.56 3.64
#